data_AF-R9K0W6-F1
#
_entry.id   AF-R9K0W6-F1
#
_cell.length_a   1.000
_cell.length_b   1.000
_cell.length_c   1.000
_cell.angle_alpha   90.00
_cell.angle_beta   90.00
_cell.angle_gamma   90.00
#
_symmetry.space_group_name_H-M   'P 1'
#
loop_
_entity.id
_entity.type
_entity.pdbx_description
1 polymer ?
#
loop_
_entity_poly.entity_id
_entity_poly.type
_entity_poly.pdbx_seq_one_letter_code
_entity_poly.pdbx_strand_id
1 'polypeptide(L)'
;MNILIIGNGFDIAHGLPTKYVDFLEFIKVIRQILNKEKLSGIDWGNISSKVKDLLVTNKGNVQKNLFSKKQKWKDLIDGNIWIEYFLQNNMHGKENWIDFESEISDVIQSLDYDMHGGDNNFGLYDEVVKNLSNEFLDCHERINELESFKEIKDVLQNDLDKLILALEIYLVEYVNVIDCTSQSPDIIETMIERRKDEKEIIKGVILNKILCFNYTNTFERVYTKKISNDIDYIHGKADTENTNEPNNMVLGIDEFLPMDRQNIHTEFIAFKKFYQRIYKQTGCKYKEWVDEIKEEYLSYVHKQTRELNRNMDNVQSKFNRLAEATIKREKCKQHNLYIFGHSLDITDKDILRDLILNDNIYTTIFYHNKETMGQQIANLVKVIGEEELIRRTGGRTKTIEFKLQQDMILNEVGEIV
;
A
#
# COMPACT_ATOMS: atom_id res chain seq x y z
N MET A 1 14.81 -10.43 13.67
CA MET A 1 13.36 -10.23 13.46
C MET A 1 13.06 -10.54 12.01
N ASN A 2 11.90 -11.12 11.71
CA ASN A 2 11.41 -11.29 10.34
C ASN A 2 10.23 -10.34 10.12
N ILE A 3 10.34 -9.50 9.10
CA ILE A 3 9.30 -8.55 8.68
C ILE A 3 8.87 -8.94 7.26
N LEU A 4 7.57 -9.10 7.03
CA LEU A 4 7.01 -9.34 5.70
C LEU A 4 6.18 -8.12 5.28
N ILE A 5 6.57 -7.49 4.18
CA ILE A 5 5.79 -6.47 3.47
C ILE A 5 4.93 -7.16 2.42
N ILE A 6 3.63 -6.87 2.44
CA ILE A 6 2.69 -7.26 1.39
C ILE A 6 2.03 -6.03 0.76
N GLY A 7 1.89 -6.05 -0.57
CA GLY A 7 1.17 -5.04 -1.36
C GLY A 7 0.18 -5.67 -2.34
N ASN A 8 -0.42 -4.90 -3.24
CA ASN A 8 -1.61 -5.36 -4.00
C ASN A 8 -1.35 -6.61 -4.86
N GLY A 9 -0.10 -6.81 -5.31
CA GLY A 9 0.32 -8.04 -5.98
C GLY A 9 0.15 -9.32 -5.15
N PHE A 10 0.11 -9.21 -3.81
CA PHE A 10 -0.23 -10.31 -2.92
C PHE A 10 -1.68 -10.75 -3.13
N ASP A 11 -2.66 -9.85 -3.09
CA ASP A 11 -4.07 -10.18 -3.32
C ASP A 11 -4.30 -10.72 -4.73
N ILE A 12 -3.64 -10.12 -5.73
CA ILE A 12 -3.66 -10.58 -7.12
C ILE A 12 -3.11 -12.01 -7.24
N ALA A 13 -2.02 -12.34 -6.53
CA ALA A 13 -1.47 -13.71 -6.52
C ALA A 13 -2.43 -14.74 -5.89
N HIS A 14 -3.37 -14.30 -5.05
CA HIS A 14 -4.46 -15.14 -4.50
C HIS A 14 -5.72 -15.11 -5.39
N GLY A 15 -5.65 -14.47 -6.56
CA GLY A 15 -6.74 -14.41 -7.53
C GLY A 15 -7.91 -13.55 -7.05
N LEU A 16 -7.62 -12.49 -6.29
CA LEU A 16 -8.60 -11.51 -5.85
C LEU A 16 -8.63 -10.29 -6.79
N PRO A 17 -9.82 -9.74 -7.09
CA PRO A 17 -9.99 -8.59 -7.98
C PRO A 17 -9.83 -7.27 -7.20
N THR A 18 -8.59 -6.95 -6.83
CA THR A 18 -8.23 -5.80 -5.97
C THR A 18 -7.55 -4.66 -6.73
N LYS A 19 -7.47 -4.72 -8.06
CA LYS A 19 -7.00 -3.56 -8.82
C LYS A 19 -8.09 -2.47 -8.82
N TYR A 20 -7.69 -1.21 -8.92
CA TYR A 20 -8.66 -0.12 -9.06
C TYR A 20 -9.54 -0.28 -10.30
N VAL A 21 -9.03 -0.88 -11.36
CA VAL A 21 -9.85 -1.19 -12.55
C VAL A 21 -10.95 -2.21 -12.25
N ASP A 22 -10.71 -3.17 -11.37
CA ASP A 22 -11.74 -4.14 -10.96
C ASP A 22 -12.87 -3.43 -10.20
N PHE A 23 -12.51 -2.47 -9.35
CA PHE A 23 -13.47 -1.63 -8.64
C PHE A 23 -14.27 -0.73 -9.59
N LEU A 24 -13.64 -0.10 -10.58
CA LEU A 24 -14.36 0.73 -11.57
C LEU A 24 -15.31 -0.10 -12.45
N GLU A 25 -14.90 -1.30 -12.88
CA GLU A 25 -15.79 -2.23 -13.60
C GLU A 25 -16.98 -2.64 -12.72
N PHE A 26 -16.75 -2.88 -11.44
CA PHE A 26 -17.82 -3.09 -10.47
C PHE A 26 -18.77 -1.88 -10.38
N ILE A 27 -18.24 -0.65 -10.29
CA ILE A 27 -19.06 0.58 -10.25
C ILE A 27 -19.93 0.74 -11.51
N LYS A 28 -19.40 0.45 -12.70
CA LYS A 28 -20.17 0.46 -13.95
C LYS A 28 -21.37 -0.50 -13.89
N VAL A 29 -21.18 -1.70 -13.34
CA VAL A 29 -22.24 -2.69 -13.16
C VAL A 29 -23.25 -2.24 -12.11
N ILE A 30 -22.78 -1.74 -10.95
CA ILE A 30 -23.66 -1.25 -9.88
C ILE A 30 -24.56 -0.11 -10.36
N ARG A 31 -24.02 0.89 -11.06
CA ARG A 31 -24.82 1.99 -11.63
C ARG A 31 -25.95 1.47 -12.52
N GLN A 32 -25.68 0.47 -13.37
CA GLN A 32 -26.72 -0.15 -14.20
C GLN A 32 -27.78 -0.90 -13.38
N ILE A 33 -27.37 -1.65 -12.35
CA ILE A 33 -28.29 -2.41 -11.49
C ILE A 33 -29.21 -1.45 -10.72
N LEU A 34 -28.66 -0.37 -10.16
CA LEU A 34 -29.44 0.61 -9.39
C LEU A 34 -30.44 1.39 -10.25
N ASN A 35 -30.12 1.59 -11.54
CA ASN A 35 -31.00 2.27 -12.50
C ASN A 35 -32.09 1.35 -13.07
N LYS A 36 -31.76 0.10 -13.39
CA LYS A 36 -32.71 -0.86 -13.98
C LYS A 36 -33.56 -1.60 -12.94
N GLU A 37 -33.11 -1.62 -11.68
CA GLU A 37 -33.70 -2.36 -10.55
C GLU A 37 -33.87 -3.87 -10.80
N LYS A 38 -33.10 -4.43 -11.73
CA LYS A 38 -33.12 -5.85 -12.09
C LYS A 38 -31.79 -6.26 -12.71
N LEU A 39 -31.47 -7.55 -12.60
CA LEU A 39 -30.26 -8.11 -13.23
C LEU A 39 -30.41 -8.41 -14.72
N SER A 40 -31.63 -8.46 -15.25
CA SER A 40 -31.84 -8.76 -16.66
C SER A 40 -31.44 -7.59 -17.55
N GLY A 41 -30.60 -7.88 -18.56
CA GLY A 41 -30.09 -6.89 -19.50
C GLY A 41 -28.97 -6.00 -18.93
N ILE A 42 -28.30 -6.41 -17.86
CA ILE A 42 -27.07 -5.78 -17.38
C ILE A 42 -25.92 -6.16 -18.31
N ASP A 43 -25.16 -5.15 -18.75
CA ASP A 43 -23.85 -5.39 -19.35
C ASP A 43 -22.84 -5.61 -18.23
N TRP A 44 -22.27 -6.80 -18.19
CA TRP A 44 -21.32 -7.21 -17.15
C TRP A 44 -19.89 -6.77 -17.45
N GLY A 45 -19.59 -6.31 -18.68
CA GLY A 45 -18.26 -5.81 -19.04
C GLY A 45 -17.14 -6.79 -18.66
N ASN A 46 -16.08 -6.25 -18.05
CA ASN A 46 -14.89 -6.99 -17.62
C ASN A 46 -14.90 -7.34 -16.12
N ILE A 47 -16.06 -7.31 -15.47
CA ILE A 47 -16.15 -7.64 -14.04
C ILE A 47 -15.62 -9.04 -13.76
N SER A 48 -14.92 -9.20 -12.63
CA SER A 48 -14.46 -10.50 -12.14
C SER A 48 -15.61 -11.51 -12.07
N SER A 49 -15.40 -12.72 -12.60
CA SER A 49 -16.38 -13.81 -12.56
C SER A 49 -16.83 -14.13 -11.13
N LYS A 50 -15.91 -14.10 -10.17
CA LYS A 50 -16.20 -14.33 -8.75
C LYS A 50 -17.14 -13.25 -8.18
N VAL A 51 -16.90 -11.98 -8.51
CA VAL A 51 -17.76 -10.86 -8.08
C VAL A 51 -19.12 -10.92 -8.77
N LYS A 52 -19.16 -11.26 -10.07
CA LYS A 52 -20.40 -11.50 -10.80
C LYS A 52 -21.22 -12.61 -10.16
N ASP A 53 -20.58 -13.73 -9.83
CA ASP A 53 -21.25 -14.85 -9.17
C ASP A 53 -21.81 -14.42 -7.80
N LEU A 54 -21.12 -13.57 -7.04
CA LEU A 54 -21.65 -13.02 -5.79
C LEU A 54 -22.87 -12.12 -6.02
N LEU A 55 -22.84 -11.26 -7.05
CA LEU A 55 -23.96 -10.39 -7.43
C LEU A 55 -25.19 -11.18 -7.90
N VAL A 56 -24.98 -12.32 -8.57
CA VAL A 56 -26.05 -13.15 -9.15
C VAL A 56 -26.60 -14.19 -8.16
N THR A 57 -25.71 -14.90 -7.46
CA THR A 57 -26.02 -16.20 -6.84
C THR A 57 -26.58 -16.09 -5.42
N ASN A 58 -26.76 -14.89 -4.88
CA ASN A 58 -27.48 -14.69 -3.61
C ASN A 58 -26.87 -15.45 -2.40
N LYS A 59 -25.60 -15.85 -2.48
CA LYS A 59 -24.92 -16.60 -1.40
C LYS A 59 -24.54 -15.63 -0.27
N GLY A 60 -25.55 -15.34 0.55
CA GLY A 60 -25.43 -14.58 1.80
C GLY A 60 -25.94 -13.15 1.70
N ASN A 61 -27.25 -12.94 1.56
CA ASN A 61 -27.88 -11.61 1.71
C ASN A 61 -27.34 -10.47 0.81
N VAL A 62 -26.34 -10.65 -0.05
CA VAL A 62 -25.64 -9.57 -0.78
C VAL A 62 -26.57 -8.85 -1.77
N GLN A 63 -27.44 -9.58 -2.48
CA GLN A 63 -28.39 -8.96 -3.40
C GLN A 63 -29.51 -8.22 -2.65
N LYS A 64 -29.99 -8.80 -1.53
CA LYS A 64 -30.87 -8.11 -0.58
C LYS A 64 -30.20 -6.89 0.02
N ASN A 65 -28.89 -6.94 0.30
CA ASN A 65 -28.06 -5.85 0.80
C ASN A 65 -27.83 -4.78 -0.25
N LEU A 66 -27.62 -5.13 -1.52
CA LEU A 66 -27.41 -4.15 -2.58
C LEU A 66 -28.68 -3.33 -2.81
N PHE A 67 -29.84 -3.99 -2.94
CA PHE A 67 -31.12 -3.31 -3.09
C PHE A 67 -31.58 -2.63 -1.78
N SER A 68 -31.29 -3.18 -0.60
CA SER A 68 -31.60 -2.50 0.67
C SER A 68 -30.69 -1.31 0.95
N LYS A 69 -29.43 -1.35 0.48
CA LYS A 69 -28.46 -0.24 0.51
C LYS A 69 -28.50 0.60 -0.77
N LYS A 70 -29.57 0.51 -1.58
CA LYS A 70 -29.70 1.25 -2.84
C LYS A 70 -29.47 2.74 -2.64
N GLN A 71 -30.11 3.32 -1.62
CA GLN A 71 -29.95 4.75 -1.32
C GLN A 71 -28.50 5.08 -0.95
N LYS A 72 -27.90 4.28 -0.06
CA LYS A 72 -26.49 4.43 0.32
C LYS A 72 -25.56 4.39 -0.90
N TRP A 73 -25.74 3.43 -1.80
CA TRP A 73 -24.93 3.36 -3.01
C TRP A 73 -25.11 4.58 -3.91
N LYS A 74 -26.35 5.03 -4.12
CA LYS A 74 -26.62 6.26 -4.88
C LYS A 74 -25.93 7.47 -4.25
N ASP A 75 -26.03 7.63 -2.93
CA ASP A 75 -25.42 8.76 -2.20
C ASP A 75 -23.89 8.79 -2.34
N LEU A 76 -23.26 7.62 -2.50
CA LEU A 76 -21.82 7.46 -2.67
C LEU A 76 -21.35 7.68 -4.12
N ILE A 77 -22.11 7.21 -5.11
CA ILE A 77 -21.62 7.08 -6.50
C ILE A 77 -22.26 8.04 -7.50
N ASP A 78 -23.48 8.52 -7.26
CA ASP A 78 -24.19 9.39 -8.20
C ASP A 78 -23.63 10.82 -8.07
N GLY A 79 -23.20 11.40 -9.19
CA GLY A 79 -22.60 12.75 -9.22
C GLY A 79 -21.25 12.86 -8.49
N ASN A 80 -20.60 11.73 -8.23
CA ASN A 80 -19.27 11.71 -7.62
C ASN A 80 -18.20 12.05 -8.65
N ILE A 81 -17.54 13.19 -8.46
CA ILE A 81 -16.60 13.78 -9.42
C ILE A 81 -15.41 12.86 -9.69
N TRP A 82 -14.85 12.21 -8.66
CA TRP A 82 -13.73 11.30 -8.83
C TRP A 82 -14.10 10.04 -9.61
N ILE A 83 -15.27 9.47 -9.34
CA ILE A 83 -15.75 8.32 -10.11
C ILE A 83 -15.94 8.72 -11.58
N GLU A 84 -16.49 9.89 -11.85
CA GLU A 84 -16.64 10.39 -13.22
C GLU A 84 -15.28 10.61 -13.90
N TYR A 85 -14.34 11.25 -13.21
CA TYR A 85 -12.97 11.44 -13.66
C TYR A 85 -12.30 10.12 -14.05
N PHE A 86 -12.28 9.14 -13.14
CA PHE A 86 -11.64 7.84 -13.37
C PHE A 86 -12.33 6.99 -14.44
N LEU A 87 -13.62 7.20 -14.68
CA LEU A 87 -14.34 6.52 -15.76
C LEU A 87 -14.13 7.17 -17.13
N GLN A 88 -13.78 8.47 -17.17
CA GLN A 88 -13.50 9.21 -18.41
C GLN A 88 -12.05 9.08 -18.87
N ASN A 89 -11.11 8.93 -17.95
CA ASN A 89 -9.71 8.67 -18.28
C ASN A 89 -9.62 7.30 -18.98
N ASN A 90 -9.65 7.34 -20.31
CA ASN A 90 -9.40 6.20 -21.17
C ASN A 90 -8.06 5.62 -20.78
N MET A 91 -8.08 4.50 -20.03
CA MET A 91 -6.94 3.68 -19.63
C MET A 91 -5.74 3.88 -20.57
N HIS A 92 -4.86 4.83 -20.24
CA HIS A 92 -3.82 5.26 -21.14
C HIS A 92 -2.74 4.19 -21.19
N GLY A 93 -2.79 3.34 -22.22
CA GLY A 93 -1.71 2.41 -22.54
C GLY A 93 -2.12 0.94 -22.60
N LYS A 94 -1.19 0.11 -23.09
CA LYS A 94 -1.39 -1.33 -23.33
C LYS A 94 -1.67 -2.17 -22.08
N GLU A 95 -1.69 -1.57 -20.88
CA GLU A 95 -1.65 -2.28 -19.60
C GLU A 95 -2.88 -2.11 -18.70
N ASN A 96 -3.90 -1.32 -19.08
CA ASN A 96 -5.13 -1.15 -18.28
C ASN A 96 -4.85 -0.94 -16.77
N TRP A 97 -3.94 -0.02 -16.44
CA TRP A 97 -3.58 0.32 -15.07
C TRP A 97 -3.97 1.76 -14.79
N ILE A 98 -4.67 2.00 -13.68
CA ILE A 98 -4.97 3.34 -13.16
C ILE A 98 -4.37 3.38 -11.77
N ASP A 99 -3.66 4.45 -11.48
CA ASP A 99 -3.11 4.77 -10.16
C ASP A 99 -3.92 5.96 -9.60
N PHE A 100 -4.85 5.68 -8.69
CA PHE A 100 -5.75 6.71 -8.16
C PHE A 100 -4.98 7.83 -7.48
N GLU A 101 -3.93 7.50 -6.73
CA GLU A 101 -3.13 8.47 -6.00
C GLU A 101 -2.40 9.43 -6.95
N SER A 102 -1.78 8.92 -8.02
CA SER A 102 -1.12 9.77 -9.03
C SER A 102 -2.11 10.70 -9.72
N GLU A 103 -3.26 10.17 -10.14
CA GLU A 103 -4.31 10.92 -10.82
C GLU A 103 -4.96 11.99 -9.91
N ILE A 104 -5.22 11.67 -8.64
CA ILE A 104 -5.65 12.65 -7.63
C ILE A 104 -4.56 13.71 -7.45
N SER A 105 -3.29 13.30 -7.43
CA SER A 105 -2.17 14.22 -7.24
C SER A 105 -2.12 15.24 -8.36
N ASP A 106 -2.33 14.83 -9.60
CA ASP A 106 -2.32 15.73 -10.76
C ASP A 106 -3.46 16.75 -10.70
N VAL A 107 -4.67 16.31 -10.33
CA VAL A 107 -5.81 17.21 -10.12
C VAL A 107 -5.55 18.20 -8.98
N ILE A 108 -5.05 17.75 -7.83
CA ILE A 108 -4.80 18.65 -6.69
C ILE A 108 -3.62 19.60 -6.96
N GLN A 109 -2.58 19.15 -7.65
CA GLN A 109 -1.46 20.01 -8.08
C GLN A 109 -1.93 21.10 -9.04
N SER A 110 -2.83 20.78 -9.97
CA SER A 110 -3.39 21.79 -10.89
C SER A 110 -4.18 22.87 -10.15
N LEU A 111 -4.94 22.51 -9.11
CA LEU A 111 -5.63 23.48 -8.25
C LEU A 111 -4.67 24.32 -7.40
N ASP A 112 -3.61 23.72 -6.86
CA ASP A 112 -2.55 24.49 -6.17
C ASP A 112 -1.88 25.48 -7.12
N TYR A 113 -1.62 25.07 -8.37
CA TYR A 113 -1.08 25.94 -9.40
C TYR A 113 -2.05 27.07 -9.78
N ASP A 114 -3.35 26.79 -9.87
CA ASP A 114 -4.35 27.84 -10.12
C ASP A 114 -4.38 28.88 -8.99
N MET A 115 -4.17 28.45 -7.74
CA MET A 115 -4.14 29.35 -6.57
C MET A 115 -2.81 30.12 -6.41
N HIS A 116 -1.68 29.46 -6.62
CA HIS A 116 -0.35 29.92 -6.19
C HIS A 116 0.72 29.84 -7.28
N GLY A 117 0.37 29.44 -8.50
CA GLY A 117 1.26 29.34 -9.64
C GLY A 117 1.46 30.67 -10.36
N GLY A 118 2.66 30.89 -10.91
CA GLY A 118 2.98 32.12 -11.64
C GLY A 118 2.88 33.36 -10.76
N ASP A 119 2.06 34.33 -11.19
CA ASP A 119 1.79 35.57 -10.44
C ASP A 119 0.54 35.46 -9.54
N ASN A 120 -0.09 34.27 -9.47
CA ASN A 120 -1.30 34.07 -8.69
C ASN A 120 -1.00 33.98 -7.19
N ASN A 121 -1.87 34.57 -6.37
CA ASN A 121 -1.82 34.48 -4.92
C ASN A 121 -3.23 34.55 -4.34
N PHE A 122 -4.07 33.60 -4.74
CA PHE A 122 -5.46 33.51 -4.31
C PHE A 122 -5.57 32.82 -2.95
N GLY A 123 -6.43 33.33 -2.09
CA GLY A 123 -6.90 32.66 -0.90
C GLY A 123 -8.08 31.72 -1.18
N LEU A 124 -8.38 30.84 -0.23
CA LEU A 124 -9.48 29.87 -0.33
C LEU A 124 -10.87 30.51 -0.55
N TYR A 125 -11.06 31.75 -0.10
CA TYR A 125 -12.34 32.46 -0.17
C TYR A 125 -12.41 33.46 -1.35
N ASP A 126 -11.35 33.55 -2.14
CA ASP A 126 -11.34 34.41 -3.32
C ASP A 126 -12.21 33.79 -4.42
N GLU A 127 -12.78 34.66 -5.27
CA GLU A 127 -13.60 34.23 -6.40
C GLU A 127 -12.75 33.43 -7.39
N VAL A 128 -13.23 32.24 -7.77
CA VAL A 128 -12.50 31.35 -8.69
C VAL A 128 -12.43 31.98 -10.07
N VAL A 129 -11.23 31.95 -10.65
CA VAL A 129 -11.04 32.31 -12.05
C VAL A 129 -11.67 31.23 -12.92
N LYS A 130 -12.70 31.59 -13.70
CA LYS A 130 -13.22 30.74 -14.77
C LYS A 130 -12.07 30.53 -15.77
N ASN A 131 -11.73 29.27 -16.12
CA ASN A 131 -10.49 28.79 -16.76
C ASN A 131 -9.52 28.09 -15.78
N LEU A 132 -9.98 27.06 -15.07
CA LEU A 132 -9.10 26.18 -14.29
C LEU A 132 -8.11 25.47 -15.23
N SER A 133 -6.88 25.23 -14.76
CA SER A 133 -5.85 24.58 -15.60
C SER A 133 -6.15 23.12 -15.90
N ASN A 134 -6.96 22.46 -15.06
CA ASN A 134 -7.42 21.09 -15.29
C ASN A 134 -8.67 21.07 -16.18
N GLU A 135 -8.53 20.55 -17.40
CA GLU A 135 -9.62 20.51 -18.39
C GLU A 135 -10.87 19.79 -17.88
N PHE A 136 -10.71 18.71 -17.12
CA PHE A 136 -11.84 17.98 -16.56
C PHE A 136 -12.60 18.84 -15.54
N LEU A 137 -11.90 19.47 -14.60
CA LEU A 137 -12.54 20.35 -13.62
C LEU A 137 -13.18 21.58 -14.28
N ASP A 138 -12.49 22.20 -15.23
CA ASP A 138 -12.97 23.39 -15.95
C ASP A 138 -14.22 23.11 -16.78
N CYS A 139 -14.38 21.89 -17.29
CA CYS A 139 -15.58 21.49 -18.03
C CYS A 139 -16.70 20.90 -17.16
N HIS A 140 -16.45 20.67 -15.87
CA HIS A 140 -17.39 19.97 -15.01
C HIS A 140 -18.51 20.90 -14.51
N GLU A 141 -19.77 20.60 -14.87
CA GLU A 141 -20.95 21.44 -14.58
C GLU A 141 -21.04 21.85 -13.10
N ARG A 142 -20.99 20.88 -12.18
CA ARG A 142 -21.02 21.14 -10.72
C ARG A 142 -19.85 21.97 -10.20
N ILE A 143 -18.68 21.92 -10.83
CA ILE A 143 -17.51 22.71 -10.42
C ILE A 143 -17.65 24.15 -10.91
N ASN A 144 -18.16 24.33 -12.13
CA ASN A 144 -18.39 25.66 -12.72
C ASN A 144 -19.47 26.49 -12.01
N GLU A 145 -20.32 25.85 -11.20
CA GLU A 145 -21.30 26.52 -10.34
C GLU A 145 -20.71 27.03 -9.02
N LEU A 146 -19.48 26.64 -8.66
CA LEU A 146 -18.84 27.02 -7.40
C LEU A 146 -18.11 28.35 -7.56
N GLU A 147 -18.15 29.17 -6.50
CA GLU A 147 -17.64 30.54 -6.54
C GLU A 147 -16.25 30.66 -5.89
N SER A 148 -15.83 29.69 -5.06
CA SER A 148 -14.56 29.76 -4.33
C SER A 148 -13.73 28.46 -4.37
N PHE A 149 -12.40 28.59 -4.23
CA PHE A 149 -11.50 27.42 -4.12
C PHE A 149 -11.84 26.56 -2.90
N LYS A 150 -12.35 27.17 -1.82
CA LYS A 150 -12.86 26.45 -0.66
C LYS A 150 -13.99 25.50 -1.04
N GLU A 151 -14.96 25.96 -1.81
CA GLU A 151 -16.10 25.12 -2.22
C GLU A 151 -15.66 23.98 -3.12
N ILE A 152 -14.78 24.24 -4.10
CA ILE A 152 -14.19 23.21 -4.96
C ILE A 152 -13.48 22.17 -4.11
N LYS A 153 -12.62 22.61 -3.21
CA LYS A 153 -11.88 21.73 -2.30
C LYS A 153 -12.82 20.90 -1.42
N ASP A 154 -13.80 21.53 -0.79
CA ASP A 154 -14.74 20.87 0.12
C ASP A 154 -15.56 19.80 -0.64
N VAL A 155 -15.97 20.09 -1.88
CA VAL A 155 -16.65 19.15 -2.78
C VAL A 155 -15.76 17.97 -3.17
N LEU A 156 -14.53 18.24 -3.62
CA LEU A 156 -13.59 17.19 -4.00
C LEU A 156 -13.23 16.30 -2.81
N GLN A 157 -13.05 16.88 -1.63
CA GLN A 157 -12.74 16.11 -0.42
C GLN A 157 -13.90 15.22 -0.02
N ASN A 158 -15.13 15.74 0.00
CA ASN A 158 -16.33 14.97 0.31
C ASN A 158 -16.57 13.83 -0.70
N ASP A 159 -16.35 14.08 -1.99
CA ASP A 159 -16.52 13.06 -3.02
C ASP A 159 -15.40 12.00 -2.96
N LEU A 160 -14.19 12.38 -2.52
CA LEU A 160 -13.11 11.43 -2.25
C LEU A 160 -13.46 10.53 -1.07
N ASP A 161 -13.98 11.09 0.03
CA ASP A 161 -14.44 10.30 1.19
C ASP A 161 -15.54 9.29 0.79
N LYS A 162 -16.47 9.71 -0.07
CA LYS A 162 -17.51 8.83 -0.63
C LYS A 162 -16.93 7.73 -1.52
N LEU A 163 -15.94 8.05 -2.35
CA LEU A 163 -15.24 7.07 -3.19
C LEU A 163 -14.55 6.02 -2.32
N ILE A 164 -13.82 6.45 -1.28
CA ILE A 164 -13.11 5.55 -0.36
C ILE A 164 -14.10 4.63 0.36
N LEU A 165 -15.24 5.17 0.81
CA LEU A 165 -16.29 4.37 1.44
C LEU A 165 -16.95 3.38 0.46
N ALA A 166 -17.15 3.78 -0.81
CA ALA A 166 -17.63 2.86 -1.85
C ALA A 166 -16.62 1.73 -2.12
N LEU A 167 -15.32 2.05 -2.14
CA LEU A 167 -14.23 1.08 -2.28
C LEU A 167 -14.18 0.12 -1.09
N GLU A 168 -14.31 0.63 0.14
CA GLU A 168 -14.37 -0.22 1.34
C GLU A 168 -15.52 -1.23 1.26
N ILE A 169 -16.73 -0.78 0.89
CA ILE A 169 -17.88 -1.67 0.75
C ILE A 169 -17.62 -2.73 -0.32
N TYR A 170 -17.02 -2.36 -1.46
CA TYR A 170 -16.62 -3.31 -2.49
C TYR A 170 -15.66 -4.37 -1.92
N LEU A 171 -14.61 -3.94 -1.23
CA LEU A 171 -13.62 -4.84 -0.66
C LEU A 171 -14.20 -5.76 0.41
N VAL A 172 -15.03 -5.24 1.32
CA VAL A 172 -15.59 -6.05 2.42
C VAL A 172 -16.69 -7.00 1.94
N GLU A 173 -17.67 -6.49 1.17
CA GLU A 173 -18.86 -7.28 0.83
C GLU A 173 -18.65 -8.20 -0.37
N TYR A 174 -17.64 -7.94 -1.21
CA TYR A 174 -17.42 -8.70 -2.43
C TYR A 174 -16.04 -9.34 -2.51
N VAL A 175 -14.96 -8.68 -2.08
CA VAL A 175 -13.60 -9.24 -2.20
C VAL A 175 -13.26 -10.14 -1.03
N ASN A 176 -13.48 -9.69 0.21
CA ASN A 176 -13.13 -10.42 1.43
C ASN A 176 -13.99 -11.68 1.65
N VAL A 177 -15.06 -11.87 0.87
CA VAL A 177 -15.88 -13.09 0.89
C VAL A 177 -15.44 -14.13 -0.15
N ILE A 178 -14.51 -13.78 -1.05
CA ILE A 178 -14.00 -14.71 -2.07
C ILE A 178 -13.00 -15.67 -1.41
N ASP A 179 -13.30 -16.97 -1.45
CA ASP A 179 -12.40 -18.00 -0.96
C ASP A 179 -11.08 -18.03 -1.73
N CYS A 180 -9.98 -18.07 -0.97
CA CYS A 180 -8.62 -18.20 -1.48
C CYS A 180 -8.14 -19.64 -1.23
N THR A 181 -7.99 -20.40 -2.31
CA THR A 181 -7.61 -21.82 -2.24
C THR A 181 -6.12 -22.07 -2.40
N SER A 182 -5.32 -21.02 -2.63
CA SER A 182 -3.88 -21.12 -2.84
C SER A 182 -3.08 -20.40 -1.76
N GLN A 183 -1.84 -20.85 -1.56
CA GLN A 183 -0.86 -20.27 -0.65
C GLN A 183 0.51 -20.16 -1.33
N SER A 184 1.32 -19.20 -0.90
CA SER A 184 2.68 -18.98 -1.36
C SER A 184 3.65 -19.81 -0.51
N PRO A 185 4.38 -20.78 -1.10
CA PRO A 185 5.43 -21.50 -0.40
C PRO A 185 6.51 -20.56 0.15
N ASP A 186 6.82 -19.48 -0.58
CA ASP A 186 7.79 -18.48 -0.13
C ASP A 186 7.33 -17.82 1.16
N ILE A 187 6.08 -17.37 1.24
CA ILE A 187 5.54 -16.74 2.46
C ILE A 187 5.57 -17.74 3.62
N ILE A 188 5.13 -18.97 3.40
CA ILE A 188 5.19 -20.03 4.42
C ILE A 188 6.63 -20.25 4.91
N GLU A 189 7.61 -20.28 3.99
CA GLU A 189 9.03 -20.43 4.34
C GLU A 189 9.54 -19.24 5.16
N THR A 190 9.20 -18.00 4.78
CA THR A 190 9.57 -16.81 5.55
C THR A 190 9.00 -16.83 6.96
N MET A 191 7.88 -17.54 7.15
CA MET A 191 7.15 -17.57 8.40
C MET A 191 7.75 -18.50 9.46
N ILE A 192 8.57 -19.48 9.07
CA ILE A 192 9.07 -20.51 9.97
C ILE A 192 10.36 -20.05 10.66
N GLU A 193 10.34 -19.79 11.98
CA GLU A 193 11.59 -19.73 12.76
C GLU A 193 12.12 -21.15 13.00
N ARG A 194 13.30 -21.46 12.46
CA ARG A 194 14.04 -22.68 12.82
C ARG A 194 14.80 -22.44 14.13
N ARG A 195 14.24 -22.83 15.27
CA ARG A 195 15.01 -22.95 16.53
C ARG A 195 15.67 -24.32 16.60
N LYS A 196 16.99 -24.35 16.80
CA LYS A 196 17.71 -25.55 17.21
C LYS A 196 17.62 -25.67 18.73
N ASP A 197 16.71 -26.50 19.24
CA ASP A 197 16.82 -27.01 20.61
C ASP A 197 17.77 -28.22 20.62
N GLU A 198 18.46 -28.44 21.74
CA GLU A 198 19.40 -29.56 21.98
C GLU A 198 18.78 -30.98 21.84
N LYS A 199 17.50 -31.08 21.46
CA LYS A 199 16.75 -32.34 21.29
C LYS A 199 16.15 -32.57 19.89
N GLU A 200 16.59 -31.87 18.84
CA GLU A 200 16.11 -32.06 17.46
C GLU A 200 14.58 -31.92 17.26
N ILE A 201 13.87 -31.23 18.17
CA ILE A 201 12.44 -30.94 17.97
C ILE A 201 12.31 -29.57 17.33
N ILE A 202 12.01 -29.54 16.04
CA ILE A 202 11.63 -28.33 15.30
C ILE A 202 10.28 -27.85 15.83
N LYS A 203 10.28 -26.95 16.81
CA LYS A 203 9.09 -26.14 17.14
C LYS A 203 9.11 -24.89 16.28
N GLY A 204 8.37 -24.92 15.17
CA GLY A 204 8.14 -23.75 14.32
C GLY A 204 7.31 -22.71 15.08
N VAL A 205 7.99 -21.77 15.73
CA VAL A 205 7.34 -20.57 16.26
C VAL A 205 7.22 -19.60 15.10
N ILE A 206 5.98 -19.30 14.71
CA ILE A 206 5.69 -18.32 13.66
C ILE A 206 5.47 -16.98 14.35
N LEU A 207 6.48 -16.12 14.37
CA LEU A 207 6.35 -14.78 14.92
C LEU A 207 6.96 -13.80 13.92
N ASN A 208 6.13 -13.40 12.96
CA ASN A 208 6.52 -12.46 11.92
C ASN A 208 5.71 -11.19 12.08
N LYS A 209 6.40 -10.08 11.89
CA LYS A 209 5.78 -8.77 11.83
C LYS A 209 5.35 -8.53 10.40
N ILE A 210 4.08 -8.18 10.18
CA ILE A 210 3.52 -8.06 8.84
C ILE A 210 3.17 -6.61 8.61
N LEU A 211 3.76 -6.04 7.57
CA LEU A 211 3.46 -4.69 7.12
C LEU A 211 2.53 -4.77 5.91
N CYS A 212 1.27 -4.45 6.12
CA CYS A 212 0.22 -4.60 5.12
C CYS A 212 -0.09 -3.26 4.46
N PHE A 213 0.18 -3.17 3.16
CA PHE A 213 -0.25 -2.07 2.31
C PHE A 213 -1.60 -2.33 1.65
N ASN A 214 -2.11 -3.56 1.73
CA ASN A 214 -3.45 -3.90 1.25
C ASN A 214 -4.49 -3.52 2.30
N TYR A 215 -5.67 -3.18 1.82
CA TYR A 215 -6.83 -2.94 2.69
C TYR A 215 -7.56 -4.23 3.07
N THR A 216 -7.39 -5.31 2.30
CA THR A 216 -8.10 -6.59 2.51
C THR A 216 -7.52 -7.39 3.68
N ASN A 217 -8.32 -8.30 4.24
CA ASN A 217 -7.89 -9.22 5.30
C ASN A 217 -7.38 -10.56 4.75
N THR A 218 -6.92 -10.60 3.49
CA THR A 218 -6.52 -11.81 2.77
C THR A 218 -5.43 -12.58 3.52
N PHE A 219 -4.43 -11.87 4.02
CA PHE A 219 -3.35 -12.49 4.77
C PHE A 219 -3.86 -13.20 6.02
N GLU A 220 -4.78 -12.56 6.75
CA GLU A 220 -5.37 -13.15 7.95
C GLU A 220 -6.13 -14.44 7.62
N ARG A 221 -6.98 -14.38 6.59
CA ARG A 221 -7.81 -15.51 6.18
C ARG A 221 -7.01 -16.70 5.68
N VAL A 222 -5.90 -16.45 4.99
CA VAL A 222 -5.13 -17.49 4.31
C VAL A 222 -4.01 -18.06 5.17
N TYR A 223 -3.33 -17.23 5.98
CA TYR A 223 -2.10 -17.62 6.68
C TYR A 223 -2.19 -17.58 8.20
N THR A 224 -3.18 -16.90 8.82
CA THR A 224 -3.14 -16.62 10.26
C THR A 224 -4.08 -17.43 11.14
N LYS A 225 -4.50 -18.64 10.74
CA LYS A 225 -5.36 -19.53 11.55
C LYS A 225 -4.92 -19.74 13.03
N LYS A 226 -3.72 -19.27 13.46
CA LYS A 226 -3.24 -19.26 14.85
C LYS A 226 -2.44 -18.01 15.32
N ILE A 227 -2.44 -16.86 14.62
CA ILE A 227 -1.51 -15.74 14.95
C ILE A 227 -2.19 -14.38 14.79
N SER A 228 -2.41 -13.66 15.89
CA SER A 228 -3.35 -12.53 15.91
C SER A 228 -2.74 -11.13 16.10
N ASN A 229 -1.45 -10.94 16.42
CA ASN A 229 -1.07 -9.67 17.09
C ASN A 229 -0.01 -8.79 16.41
N ASP A 230 0.55 -9.12 15.24
CA ASP A 230 1.68 -8.37 14.66
C ASP A 230 1.49 -7.92 13.20
N ILE A 231 0.26 -7.66 12.77
CA ILE A 231 -0.04 -7.03 11.48
C ILE A 231 -0.23 -5.52 11.68
N ASP A 232 0.46 -4.72 10.87
CA ASP A 232 0.36 -3.26 10.83
C ASP A 232 -0.19 -2.83 9.47
N TYR A 233 -1.44 -2.34 9.46
CA TYR A 233 -2.15 -1.87 8.26
C TYR A 233 -1.86 -0.38 8.04
N ILE A 234 -0.83 -0.08 7.24
CA ILE A 234 -0.32 1.28 7.03
C ILE A 234 -1.38 2.21 6.44
N HIS A 235 -2.09 1.72 5.44
CA HIS A 235 -3.10 2.48 4.73
C HIS A 235 -4.52 2.19 5.26
N GLY A 236 -4.63 1.67 6.48
CA GLY A 236 -5.91 1.24 7.05
C GLY A 236 -6.38 -0.11 6.52
N LYS A 237 -7.49 -0.59 7.08
CA LYS A 237 -8.07 -1.91 6.81
C LYS A 237 -9.55 -1.72 6.47
N ALA A 238 -9.99 -2.35 5.38
CA ALA A 238 -11.39 -2.36 5.02
C ALA A 238 -12.16 -3.22 6.02
N ASP A 239 -12.99 -2.60 6.85
CA ASP A 239 -13.76 -3.29 7.89
C ASP A 239 -15.06 -2.54 8.20
N THR A 240 -16.19 -3.16 7.83
CA THR A 240 -17.52 -2.60 8.12
C THR A 240 -18.17 -3.19 9.38
N GLU A 241 -17.52 -4.12 10.09
CA GLU A 241 -18.05 -4.72 11.31
C GLU A 241 -17.83 -3.83 12.54
N ASN A 242 -16.84 -2.93 12.50
CA ASN A 242 -16.61 -1.96 13.56
C ASN A 242 -17.50 -0.71 13.39
N THR A 243 -18.81 -0.86 13.61
CA THR A 243 -19.82 0.21 13.38
C THR A 243 -19.60 1.50 14.18
N ASN A 244 -18.68 1.48 15.16
CA ASN A 244 -18.34 2.63 16.00
C ASN A 244 -17.16 3.44 15.47
N GLU A 245 -16.38 2.90 14.53
CA GLU A 245 -15.22 3.58 13.95
C GLU A 245 -15.50 3.96 12.49
N PRO A 246 -15.19 5.20 12.09
CA PRO A 246 -15.30 5.61 10.70
C PRO A 246 -14.29 4.85 9.83
N ASN A 247 -14.56 4.81 8.51
CA ASN A 247 -13.61 4.30 7.51
C ASN A 247 -12.19 4.84 7.77
N ASN A 248 -11.23 3.93 7.97
CA ASN A 248 -9.85 4.29 8.24
C ASN A 248 -8.92 4.12 7.02
N MET A 249 -9.46 3.78 5.85
CA MET A 249 -8.67 3.58 4.63
C MET A 249 -8.02 4.89 4.17
N VAL A 250 -6.73 4.83 3.85
CA VAL A 250 -5.93 5.95 3.34
C VAL A 250 -5.81 5.80 1.84
N LEU A 251 -6.25 6.80 1.11
CA LEU A 251 -6.12 6.95 -0.34
C LEU A 251 -5.71 8.41 -0.58
N GLY A 252 -4.51 8.73 -0.13
CA GLY A 252 -3.98 10.09 -0.10
C GLY A 252 -2.72 10.21 -0.95
N ILE A 253 -2.46 11.43 -1.41
CA ILE A 253 -1.33 11.77 -2.27
C ILE A 253 -0.10 12.13 -1.44
N ASP A 254 1.08 12.07 -2.05
CA ASP A 254 2.30 12.51 -1.39
C ASP A 254 2.45 14.03 -1.38
N GLU A 255 3.43 14.50 -0.61
CA GLU A 255 3.81 15.90 -0.65
C GLU A 255 4.43 16.23 -2.00
N PHE A 256 3.79 17.15 -2.73
CA PHE A 256 4.26 17.65 -4.02
C PHE A 256 4.85 19.08 -3.90
N LEU A 257 4.60 19.78 -2.80
CA LEU A 257 5.12 21.13 -2.60
C LEU A 257 6.61 21.11 -2.27
N PRO A 258 7.37 22.12 -2.73
CA PRO A 258 8.75 22.28 -2.31
C PRO A 258 8.85 22.64 -0.81
N MET A 259 10.02 22.38 -0.22
CA MET A 259 10.23 22.51 1.24
C MET A 259 9.96 23.90 1.81
N ASP A 260 10.12 24.95 1.00
CA ASP A 260 9.86 26.34 1.35
C ASP A 260 8.36 26.68 1.35
N ARG A 261 7.52 25.88 0.68
CA ARG A 261 6.06 26.08 0.58
C ARG A 261 5.25 25.13 1.47
N GLN A 262 5.72 23.90 1.71
CA GLN A 262 4.95 22.83 2.36
C GLN A 262 4.44 23.18 3.78
N ASN A 263 5.13 24.06 4.52
CA ASN A 263 4.74 24.49 5.87
C ASN A 263 3.90 25.78 5.89
N ILE A 264 3.65 26.37 4.72
CA ILE A 264 2.91 27.62 4.54
C ILE A 264 1.55 27.30 3.93
N HIS A 265 1.56 26.56 2.81
CA HIS A 265 0.37 26.19 2.06
C HIS A 265 -0.14 24.82 2.53
N THR A 266 -1.24 24.85 3.29
CA THR A 266 -1.86 23.68 3.92
C THR A 266 -3.31 23.47 3.48
N GLU A 267 -3.76 24.21 2.48
CA GLU A 267 -5.13 24.26 1.98
C GLU A 267 -5.63 22.86 1.60
N PHE A 268 -4.79 22.11 0.88
CA PHE A 268 -5.06 20.75 0.39
C PHE A 268 -4.47 19.64 1.28
N ILE A 269 -4.11 19.95 2.53
CA ILE A 269 -3.48 18.97 3.44
C ILE A 269 -4.34 17.72 3.66
N ALA A 270 -5.67 17.83 3.58
CA ALA A 270 -6.59 16.72 3.76
C ALA A 270 -6.46 15.62 2.69
N PHE A 271 -5.95 15.95 1.50
CA PHE A 271 -5.66 14.99 0.44
C PHE A 271 -4.33 14.28 0.68
N LYS A 272 -3.46 14.81 1.56
CA LYS A 272 -2.13 14.25 1.79
C LYS A 272 -2.19 13.00 2.66
N LYS A 273 -1.44 11.99 2.25
CA LYS A 273 -1.36 10.67 2.89
C LYS A 273 -0.99 10.75 4.37
N PHE A 274 0.00 11.58 4.74
CA PHE A 274 0.41 11.71 6.14
C PHE A 274 -0.72 12.27 7.01
N TYR A 275 -1.50 13.22 6.49
CA TYR A 275 -2.64 13.79 7.20
C TYR A 275 -3.70 12.72 7.41
N GLN A 276 -4.05 11.97 6.36
CA GLN A 276 -5.04 10.91 6.46
C GLN A 276 -4.62 9.82 7.46
N ARG A 277 -3.34 9.40 7.46
CA ARG A 277 -2.81 8.43 8.44
C ARG A 277 -2.96 8.91 9.88
N ILE A 278 -2.66 10.18 10.15
CA ILE A 278 -2.80 10.78 11.49
C ILE A 278 -4.28 10.93 11.86
N TYR A 279 -5.08 11.50 10.96
CA TYR A 279 -6.49 11.80 11.19
C TYR A 279 -7.32 10.53 11.39
N LYS A 280 -7.06 9.50 10.59
CA LYS A 280 -7.72 8.18 10.64
C LYS A 280 -7.04 7.20 11.61
N GLN A 281 -5.96 7.60 12.27
CA GLN A 281 -5.22 6.82 13.25
C GLN A 281 -4.81 5.43 12.72
N THR A 282 -4.27 5.38 11.50
CA THR A 282 -3.86 4.11 10.88
C THR A 282 -2.53 3.58 11.42
N GLY A 283 -2.18 2.37 11.00
CA GLY A 283 -1.02 1.64 11.48
C GLY A 283 0.30 2.42 11.42
N CYS A 284 0.94 2.56 12.58
CA CYS A 284 2.30 3.10 12.71
C CYS A 284 3.20 2.18 13.57
N LYS A 285 2.72 0.98 13.88
CA LYS A 285 3.39 0.01 14.77
C LYS A 285 4.77 -0.40 14.23
N TYR A 286 4.98 -0.35 12.92
CA TYR A 286 6.27 -0.66 12.31
C TYR A 286 7.40 0.27 12.74
N LYS A 287 7.10 1.50 13.18
CA LYS A 287 8.11 2.42 13.72
C LYS A 287 8.80 1.83 14.94
N GLU A 288 8.05 1.16 15.82
CA GLU A 288 8.63 0.45 16.97
C GLU A 288 9.60 -0.65 16.52
N TRP A 289 9.32 -1.30 15.40
CA TRP A 289 10.18 -2.36 14.85
C TRP A 289 11.47 -1.76 14.28
N VAL A 290 11.35 -0.65 13.57
CA VAL A 290 12.47 0.13 13.04
C VAL A 290 13.35 0.65 14.17
N ASP A 291 12.76 1.16 15.24
CA ASP A 291 13.48 1.65 16.42
C ASP A 291 14.26 0.52 17.10
N GLU A 292 13.64 -0.65 17.31
CA GLU A 292 14.32 -1.85 17.83
C GLU A 292 15.53 -2.22 16.96
N ILE A 293 15.36 -2.25 15.63
CA ILE A 293 16.43 -2.55 14.67
C ILE A 293 17.59 -1.55 14.78
N LYS A 294 17.28 -0.25 14.87
CA LYS A 294 18.27 0.83 14.97
C LYS A 294 19.01 0.79 16.30
N GLU A 295 18.32 0.59 17.40
CA GLU A 295 18.91 0.48 18.74
C GLU A 295 19.87 -0.71 18.86
N GLU A 296 19.50 -1.86 18.28
CA GLU A 296 20.35 -3.05 18.23
C GLU A 296 21.62 -2.80 17.43
N TYR A 297 21.51 -2.12 16.28
CA TYR A 297 22.66 -1.74 15.47
C TYR A 297 23.58 -0.75 16.19
N LEU A 298 23.02 0.30 16.79
CA LEU A 298 23.77 1.31 17.54
C LEU A 298 24.51 0.69 18.72
N SER A 299 23.85 -0.22 19.45
CA SER A 299 24.45 -0.95 20.57
C SER A 299 25.66 -1.78 20.12
N TYR A 300 25.52 -2.46 18.97
CA TYR A 300 26.63 -3.17 18.34
C TYR A 300 27.78 -2.21 17.97
N VAL A 301 27.50 -1.10 17.27
CA VAL A 301 28.53 -0.12 16.87
C VAL A 301 29.27 0.47 18.08
N HIS A 302 28.55 0.80 19.15
CA HIS A 302 29.14 1.32 20.39
C HIS A 302 30.07 0.31 21.06
N LYS A 303 29.65 -0.96 21.16
CA LYS A 303 30.50 -2.03 21.69
C LYS A 303 31.77 -2.17 20.86
N GLN A 304 31.65 -2.16 19.53
CA GLN A 304 32.81 -2.28 18.65
C GLN A 304 33.76 -1.08 18.73
N THR A 305 33.24 0.14 18.84
CA THR A 305 34.06 1.35 18.97
C THR A 305 34.85 1.34 20.28
N ARG A 306 34.24 0.88 21.39
CA ARG A 306 34.93 0.73 22.69
C ARG A 306 36.04 -0.32 22.65
N GLU A 307 35.82 -1.44 21.96
CA GLU A 307 36.84 -2.48 21.78
C GLU A 307 38.02 -1.99 20.92
N LEU A 308 37.73 -1.23 19.85
CA LEU A 308 38.75 -0.69 18.94
C LEU A 308 39.65 0.37 19.60
N ASN A 309 39.06 1.27 20.40
CA ASN A 309 39.80 2.35 21.07
C ASN A 309 40.76 1.84 22.15
N ARG A 310 40.65 0.57 22.59
CA ARG A 310 41.60 -0.05 23.53
C ARG A 310 42.88 -0.57 22.87
N ASN A 311 42.91 -0.73 21.53
CA ASN A 311 43.95 -1.46 20.79
C ASN A 311 44.64 -0.62 19.68
N MET A 312 44.95 0.66 19.92
CA MET A 312 45.70 1.49 18.97
C MET A 312 47.20 1.34 19.22
N ASP A 313 48.00 0.79 18.27
CA ASP A 313 49.45 1.12 18.16
C ASP A 313 50.25 0.57 16.93
N ASN A 314 49.73 -0.23 15.97
CA ASN A 314 50.59 -0.76 14.86
C ASN A 314 49.84 -1.08 13.54
N VAL A 315 50.52 -1.06 12.38
CA VAL A 315 50.10 -1.56 11.05
C VAL A 315 49.44 -2.95 11.09
N GLN A 316 49.92 -3.88 11.92
CA GLN A 316 49.23 -5.18 12.14
C GLN A 316 47.79 -4.99 12.66
N SER A 317 47.54 -3.93 13.45
CA SER A 317 46.21 -3.57 13.94
C SER A 317 45.29 -3.08 12.82
N LYS A 318 45.82 -2.49 11.72
CA LYS A 318 45.01 -2.14 10.54
C LYS A 318 44.54 -3.38 9.77
N PHE A 319 45.42 -4.37 9.59
CA PHE A 319 45.05 -5.65 8.95
C PHE A 319 44.07 -6.45 9.83
N ASN A 320 44.32 -6.51 11.14
CA ASN A 320 43.38 -7.09 12.10
C ASN A 320 42.05 -6.32 12.11
N ARG A 321 42.01 -4.99 11.92
CA ARG A 321 40.77 -4.21 11.79
C ARG A 321 39.91 -4.58 10.59
N LEU A 322 40.52 -4.91 9.44
CA LEU A 322 39.78 -5.35 8.25
C LEU A 322 39.21 -6.76 8.44
N ALA A 323 40.01 -7.67 8.99
CA ALA A 323 39.56 -9.01 9.35
C ALA A 323 38.49 -8.97 10.45
N GLU A 324 38.67 -8.14 11.49
CA GLU A 324 37.70 -7.90 12.55
C GLU A 324 36.44 -7.23 12.03
N ALA A 325 36.49 -6.21 11.17
CA ALA A 325 35.29 -5.59 10.59
C ALA A 325 34.46 -6.61 9.80
N THR A 326 35.12 -7.59 9.17
CA THR A 326 34.49 -8.68 8.44
C THR A 326 33.88 -9.72 9.40
N ILE A 327 34.62 -10.17 10.42
CA ILE A 327 34.16 -11.14 11.46
C ILE A 327 33.12 -10.51 12.41
N LYS A 328 33.18 -9.19 12.63
CA LYS A 328 32.27 -8.47 13.55
C LYS A 328 30.90 -8.24 12.92
N ARG A 329 30.80 -8.06 11.60
CA ARG A 329 29.50 -8.06 10.89
C ARG A 329 28.71 -9.34 11.15
N GLU A 330 29.37 -10.48 11.32
CA GLU A 330 28.73 -11.76 11.68
C GLU A 330 28.16 -11.79 13.11
N LYS A 331 28.54 -10.86 13.99
CA LYS A 331 28.03 -10.75 15.37
C LYS A 331 26.91 -9.72 15.55
N CYS A 332 26.67 -8.86 14.57
CA CYS A 332 25.53 -7.96 14.61
C CYS A 332 24.26 -8.79 14.42
N LYS A 333 23.25 -8.60 15.28
CA LYS A 333 21.95 -9.25 15.09
C LYS A 333 21.39 -8.78 13.75
N GLN A 334 21.12 -9.74 12.88
CA GLN A 334 20.57 -9.51 11.55
C GLN A 334 19.05 -9.74 11.57
N HIS A 335 18.33 -8.89 10.85
CA HIS A 335 16.90 -8.98 10.65
C HIS A 335 16.62 -9.26 9.18
N ASN A 336 15.51 -9.92 8.89
CA ASN A 336 15.10 -10.22 7.53
C ASN A 336 13.87 -9.39 7.18
N LEU A 337 13.91 -8.78 6.01
CA LEU A 337 12.81 -8.08 5.38
C LEU A 337 12.43 -8.85 4.13
N TYR A 338 11.18 -9.25 4.02
CA TYR A 338 10.64 -9.95 2.87
C TYR A 338 9.62 -9.04 2.20
N ILE A 339 9.69 -8.87 0.88
CA ILE A 339 8.77 -8.01 0.14
C ILE A 339 8.07 -8.86 -0.92
N PHE A 340 6.77 -9.06 -0.75
CA PHE A 340 5.96 -9.91 -1.61
C PHE A 340 4.78 -9.14 -2.21
N GLY A 341 4.69 -9.09 -3.54
CA GLY A 341 3.58 -8.44 -4.23
C GLY A 341 3.49 -6.91 -4.04
N HIS A 342 4.54 -6.27 -3.52
CA HIS A 342 4.64 -4.82 -3.45
C HIS A 342 5.33 -4.25 -4.70
N SER A 343 4.86 -3.12 -5.22
CA SER A 343 5.41 -2.43 -6.40
C SER A 343 6.73 -1.72 -6.15
N LEU A 344 7.06 -1.50 -4.87
CA LEU A 344 8.18 -0.68 -4.39
C LEU A 344 8.08 0.79 -4.85
N ASP A 345 6.85 1.26 -5.05
CA ASP A 345 6.62 2.58 -5.62
C ASP A 345 7.18 3.71 -4.74
N ILE A 346 7.49 4.84 -5.38
CA ILE A 346 7.97 6.04 -4.69
C ILE A 346 6.94 6.59 -3.72
N THR A 347 5.65 6.28 -3.92
CA THR A 347 4.59 6.70 -3.02
C THR A 347 4.71 6.12 -1.61
N ASP A 348 5.40 5.00 -1.44
CA ASP A 348 5.67 4.39 -0.12
C ASP A 348 7.13 4.57 0.33
N LYS A 349 7.82 5.56 -0.26
CA LYS A 349 9.26 5.79 -0.07
C LYS A 349 9.65 6.01 1.38
N ASP A 350 8.85 6.72 2.16
CA ASP A 350 9.15 7.01 3.58
C ASP A 350 9.31 5.72 4.39
N ILE A 351 8.37 4.80 4.24
CA ILE A 351 8.35 3.51 4.95
C ILE A 351 9.41 2.56 4.40
N LEU A 352 9.52 2.44 3.07
CA LEU A 352 10.49 1.55 2.44
C LEU A 352 11.92 1.95 2.78
N ARG A 353 12.24 3.24 2.80
CA ARG A 353 13.58 3.73 3.19
C ARG A 353 13.89 3.44 4.65
N ASP A 354 12.92 3.65 5.54
CA ASP A 354 13.09 3.42 6.97
C ASP A 354 13.42 1.97 7.34
N LEU A 355 13.06 1.02 6.47
CA LEU A 355 13.40 -0.39 6.60
C LEU A 355 14.66 -0.74 5.77
N ILE A 356 14.63 -0.55 4.45
CA ILE A 356 15.67 -1.05 3.54
C ILE A 356 17.06 -0.45 3.80
N LEU A 357 17.13 0.80 4.28
CA LEU A 357 18.41 1.51 4.49
C LEU A 357 19.17 1.11 5.76
N ASN A 358 18.66 0.17 6.56
CA ASN A 358 19.39 -0.35 7.71
C ASN A 358 20.41 -1.40 7.28
N ASP A 359 21.65 -1.31 7.77
CA ASP A 359 22.74 -2.22 7.38
C ASP A 359 22.64 -3.60 8.06
N ASN A 360 21.86 -3.72 9.14
CA ASN A 360 21.54 -4.97 9.82
C ASN A 360 20.23 -5.62 9.34
N ILE A 361 19.66 -5.16 8.21
CA ILE A 361 18.53 -5.79 7.53
C ILE A 361 18.99 -6.47 6.24
N TYR A 362 18.59 -7.72 6.05
CA TYR A 362 18.67 -8.43 4.78
C TYR A 362 17.30 -8.44 4.10
N THR A 363 17.20 -7.87 2.92
CA THR A 363 15.96 -7.71 2.16
C THR A 363 15.88 -8.72 1.03
N THR A 364 14.82 -9.52 1.01
CA THR A 364 14.47 -10.41 -0.10
C THR A 364 13.24 -9.86 -0.81
N ILE A 365 13.37 -9.55 -2.09
CA ILE A 365 12.31 -9.01 -2.94
C ILE A 365 11.84 -10.12 -3.89
N PHE A 366 10.58 -10.52 -3.76
CA PHE A 366 10.00 -11.54 -4.62
C PHE A 366 9.46 -10.93 -5.93
N TYR A 367 9.76 -11.58 -7.05
CA TYR A 367 9.29 -11.20 -8.38
C TYR A 367 8.74 -12.42 -9.12
N HIS A 368 7.71 -12.24 -9.95
CA HIS A 368 7.08 -13.35 -10.69
C HIS A 368 7.67 -13.56 -12.10
N ASN A 369 8.22 -12.50 -12.71
CA ASN A 369 8.91 -12.57 -14.00
C ASN A 369 9.99 -11.49 -14.11
N LYS A 370 10.80 -11.55 -15.16
CA LYS A 370 11.93 -10.61 -15.37
C LYS A 370 11.49 -9.18 -15.68
N GLU A 371 10.32 -9.00 -16.27
CA GLU A 371 9.73 -7.68 -16.53
C GLU A 371 9.40 -6.97 -15.22
N THR A 372 8.71 -7.67 -14.31
CA THR A 372 8.39 -7.16 -12.96
C THR A 372 9.63 -6.93 -12.13
N MET A 373 10.63 -7.80 -12.23
CA MET A 373 11.93 -7.55 -11.59
C MET A 373 12.55 -6.24 -12.09
N GLY A 374 12.50 -5.97 -13.40
CA GLY A 374 12.97 -4.71 -13.99
C GLY A 374 12.21 -3.50 -13.45
N GLN A 375 10.88 -3.59 -13.37
CA GLN A 375 10.04 -2.51 -12.80
C GLN A 375 10.34 -2.27 -11.32
N GLN A 376 10.47 -3.34 -10.52
CA GLN A 376 10.84 -3.26 -9.11
C GLN A 376 12.22 -2.63 -8.91
N ILE A 377 13.21 -2.94 -9.77
CA ILE A 377 14.52 -2.29 -9.76
C ILE A 377 14.38 -0.79 -10.05
N ALA A 378 13.66 -0.42 -11.09
CA ALA A 378 13.45 0.98 -11.47
C ALA A 378 12.78 1.79 -10.34
N ASN A 379 11.74 1.23 -9.72
CA ASN A 379 11.06 1.84 -8.59
C ASN A 379 11.97 1.94 -7.36
N LEU A 380 12.73 0.89 -7.07
CA LEU A 380 13.67 0.90 -5.94
C LEU A 380 14.78 1.94 -6.12
N VAL A 381 15.28 2.17 -7.34
CA VAL A 381 16.20 3.29 -7.63
C VAL A 381 15.59 4.64 -7.24
N LYS A 382 14.31 4.88 -7.54
CA LYS A 382 13.61 6.11 -7.14
C LYS A 382 13.46 6.24 -5.62
N VAL A 383 13.33 5.13 -4.91
CA VAL A 383 13.17 5.07 -3.44
C VAL A 383 14.50 5.27 -2.71
N ILE A 384 15.54 4.50 -3.02
CA ILE A 384 16.82 4.49 -2.26
C ILE A 384 18.00 5.16 -2.97
N GLY A 385 17.91 5.40 -4.27
CA GLY A 385 19.00 5.93 -5.10
C GLY A 385 19.83 4.82 -5.75
N GLU A 386 20.43 5.14 -6.91
CA GLU A 386 21.21 4.18 -7.71
C GLU A 386 22.45 3.65 -6.96
N GLU A 387 23.26 4.55 -6.38
CA GLU A 387 24.48 4.18 -5.65
C GLU A 387 24.18 3.22 -4.48
N GLU A 388 23.10 3.50 -3.76
CA GLU A 388 22.64 2.69 -2.63
C GLU A 388 22.20 1.29 -3.10
N LEU A 389 21.44 1.22 -4.19
CA LEU A 389 20.98 -0.04 -4.76
C LEU A 389 22.16 -0.91 -5.23
N ILE A 390 23.13 -0.31 -5.93
CA ILE A 390 24.34 -1.02 -6.37
C ILE A 390 25.11 -1.56 -5.16
N ARG A 391 25.32 -0.75 -4.12
CA ARG A 391 26.02 -1.18 -2.90
C ARG A 391 25.33 -2.35 -2.20
N ARG A 392 24.00 -2.33 -2.15
CA ARG A 392 23.19 -3.32 -1.44
C ARG A 392 22.96 -4.59 -2.24
N THR A 393 23.12 -4.58 -3.57
CA THR A 393 22.96 -5.77 -4.42
C THR A 393 24.30 -6.42 -4.79
N GLY A 394 25.41 -5.67 -4.74
CA GLY A 394 26.73 -6.11 -5.16
C GLY A 394 27.72 -6.39 -4.02
N GLY A 395 28.68 -7.27 -4.29
CA GLY A 395 29.87 -7.48 -3.45
C GLY A 395 29.60 -8.17 -2.10
N ARG A 396 30.58 -8.07 -1.18
CA ARG A 396 30.52 -8.67 0.17
C ARG A 396 29.59 -7.93 1.14
N THR A 397 29.00 -6.82 0.71
CA THR A 397 28.11 -5.97 1.51
C THR A 397 26.65 -6.12 1.09
N LYS A 398 26.34 -7.13 0.28
CA LYS A 398 24.99 -7.39 -0.22
C LYS A 398 23.99 -7.54 0.93
N THR A 399 22.96 -6.71 0.92
CA THR A 399 21.82 -6.74 1.82
C THR A 399 20.48 -6.80 1.09
N ILE A 400 20.46 -6.79 -0.25
CA ILE A 400 19.26 -6.94 -1.07
C ILE A 400 19.45 -8.12 -2.03
N GLU A 401 18.45 -8.98 -2.09
CA GLU A 401 18.35 -10.10 -3.03
C GLU A 401 16.99 -10.09 -3.73
N PHE A 402 17.01 -10.31 -5.05
CA PHE A 402 15.81 -10.57 -5.84
C PHE A 402 15.64 -12.09 -5.99
N LYS A 403 14.52 -12.64 -5.52
CA LYS A 403 14.19 -14.06 -5.60
C LYS A 403 12.99 -14.26 -6.51
N LEU A 404 13.11 -15.18 -7.49
CA LEU A 404 11.97 -15.58 -8.31
C LEU A 404 10.96 -16.27 -7.39
N GLN A 405 9.72 -15.81 -7.43
CA GLN A 405 8.61 -16.35 -6.68
C GLN A 405 8.32 -17.80 -7.12
N GLN A 406 8.10 -18.67 -6.15
CA GLN A 406 7.62 -20.04 -6.36
C GLN A 406 6.14 -20.04 -6.74
N ASP A 407 5.74 -21.04 -7.53
CA ASP A 407 4.35 -21.21 -7.91
C ASP A 407 3.46 -21.38 -6.66
N MET A 408 2.30 -20.74 -6.71
CA MET A 408 1.29 -20.86 -5.65
C MET A 408 0.81 -22.31 -5.57
N ILE A 409 0.77 -22.87 -4.36
CA ILE A 409 0.29 -24.24 -4.12
C ILE A 409 -1.14 -24.22 -3.61
N LEU A 410 -1.91 -25.27 -3.91
CA LEU A 410 -3.24 -25.43 -3.34
C LEU A 410 -3.12 -25.66 -1.83
N ASN A 411 -3.95 -24.96 -1.07
CA ASN A 411 -4.09 -25.17 0.36
C ASN A 411 -4.70 -26.57 0.56
N GLU A 412 -3.90 -27.53 0.98
CA GLU A 412 -4.39 -28.86 1.34
C GLU A 412 -5.32 -28.71 2.55
N VAL A 413 -6.62 -28.59 2.29
CA VAL A 413 -7.64 -28.80 3.32
C VAL A 413 -7.69 -30.32 3.55
N GLY A 414 -6.73 -30.82 4.31
CA GLY A 414 -6.59 -32.23 4.69
C GLY A 414 -5.87 -32.35 6.02
N GLU A 415 -6.67 -32.51 7.09
CA GLU A 415 -6.29 -33.11 8.37
C GLU A 415 -4.91 -32.74 8.96
N ILE A 416 -4.86 -31.68 9.75
CA ILE A 416 -4.01 -31.70 10.95
C ILE A 416 -4.95 -31.83 12.14
N VAL A 417 -5.24 -33.09 12.47
CA VAL A 417 -5.89 -33.52 13.73
C VAL A 417 -4.95 -33.26 14.90
#